data_AF-A0A498NWJ0-F1
#
_entry.id   AF-A0A498NWJ0-F1
#
_cell.length_a   1.000
_cell.length_b   1.000
_cell.length_c   1.000
_cell.angle_alpha   90.00
_cell.angle_beta   90.00
_cell.angle_gamma   90.00
#
_symmetry.space_group_name_H-M   'P 1'
#
loop_
_entity.id
_entity.type
_entity.pdbx_description
1 polymer ?
#
loop_
_entity_poly.entity_id
_entity_poly.type
_entity_poly.pdbx_seq_one_letter_code
_entity_poly.pdbx_strand_id
1 'polypeptide(L)'
;MNVVKRASTAAVWLGLHNYCSMNMWLWVSGEIVCYHNWAPGNGTTRENCSLENRKGAVQSGGDQRWISLPESHKLNFICSRN
;
A
#
# COMPACT_ATOMS: atom_id res chain seq x y z
N MET A 1 1.77 -0.48 16.45
CA MET A 1 0.92 -1.68 16.23
C MET A 1 1.82 -2.90 16.02
N ASN A 2 1.71 -3.91 16.88
CA ASN A 2 2.63 -5.05 16.91
C ASN A 2 2.40 -6.10 15.80
N VAL A 3 1.30 -6.03 15.06
CA VAL A 3 0.96 -7.01 14.01
C VAL A 3 1.86 -6.91 12.78
N VAL A 4 2.15 -5.68 12.32
CA VAL A 4 2.99 -5.45 11.13
C VAL A 4 4.42 -5.96 11.35
N LYS A 5 4.99 -5.76 12.54
CA LYS A 5 6.35 -6.22 12.90
C LYS A 5 6.48 -7.74 13.00
N ARG A 6 5.37 -8.46 13.12
CA ARG A 6 5.33 -9.92 13.23
C ARG A 6 5.02 -10.61 11.90
N ALA A 7 4.81 -9.85 10.83
CA ALA A 7 4.61 -10.42 9.51
C ALA A 7 5.84 -11.21 9.06
N SER A 8 5.63 -12.33 8.38
CA SER A 8 6.72 -13.11 7.79
C SER A 8 7.23 -12.50 6.48
N THR A 9 6.45 -11.61 5.88
CA THR A 9 6.82 -10.88 4.65
C THR A 9 7.44 -9.51 4.97
N ALA A 10 8.32 -9.02 4.08
CA ALA A 10 9.03 -7.74 4.26
C ALA A 10 8.09 -6.51 4.25
N ALA A 11 6.88 -6.68 3.74
CA ALA A 11 5.81 -5.70 3.77
C ALA A 11 4.47 -6.42 3.93
N VAL A 12 3.44 -5.66 4.30
CA VAL A 12 2.09 -6.16 4.56
C VAL A 12 1.10 -5.34 3.75
N TRP A 13 0.24 -6.00 2.99
CA TRP A 13 -0.79 -5.32 2.22
C TRP A 13 -1.74 -4.54 3.12
N LEU A 14 -2.03 -3.32 2.67
CA LEU A 14 -3.12 -2.49 3.16
C LEU A 14 -4.28 -2.58 2.17
N GLY A 15 -5.44 -2.07 2.56
CA GLY A 15 -6.55 -1.84 1.64
C GLY A 15 -6.30 -0.71 0.64
N LEU A 16 -5.06 -0.36 0.30
CA LEU A 16 -4.73 0.73 -0.61
C LEU A 16 -4.56 0.20 -2.04
N HIS A 17 -5.22 0.83 -3.00
CA HIS A 17 -4.97 0.60 -4.42
C HIS A 17 -4.83 1.92 -5.18
N ASN A 18 -3.96 1.93 -6.18
CA ASN A 18 -3.84 3.06 -7.09
C ASN A 18 -4.91 2.97 -8.18
N TYR A 19 -5.58 4.08 -8.45
CA TYR A 19 -6.46 4.28 -9.59
C TYR A 19 -5.67 4.97 -10.70
N CYS A 20 -5.08 4.16 -11.57
CA CYS A 20 -4.01 4.58 -12.49
C CYS A 20 -4.41 5.64 -13.52
N SER A 21 -5.69 5.68 -13.92
CA SER A 21 -6.20 6.69 -14.86
C SER A 21 -6.19 8.10 -14.25
N MET A 22 -6.43 8.22 -12.95
CA MET A 22 -6.42 9.50 -12.22
C MET A 22 -5.17 9.70 -11.35
N ASN A 23 -4.29 8.70 -11.29
CA ASN A 23 -3.12 8.68 -10.41
C ASN A 23 -3.46 8.96 -8.93
N MET A 24 -4.55 8.37 -8.45
CA MET A 24 -5.05 8.58 -7.08
C MET A 24 -4.94 7.30 -6.27
N TRP A 25 -4.71 7.43 -4.97
CA TRP A 25 -4.80 6.31 -4.04
C TRP A 25 -6.16 6.29 -3.37
N LEU A 26 -6.78 5.12 -3.37
CA LEU A 26 -8.07 4.86 -2.77
C LEU A 26 -7.96 3.70 -1.78
N TRP A 27 -8.73 3.78 -0.71
CA TRP A 27 -9.03 2.60 0.08
C TRP A 27 -9.98 1.69 -0.70
N VAL A 28 -9.90 0.38 -0.48
CA VAL A 28 -10.81 -0.61 -1.08
C VAL A 28 -12.28 -0.40 -0.66
N SER A 29 -12.54 0.40 0.37
CA SER A 29 -13.88 0.91 0.73
C SER A 29 -14.42 1.96 -0.25
N GLY A 30 -13.60 2.49 -1.14
CA GLY A 30 -13.91 3.58 -2.07
C GLY A 30 -13.54 4.97 -1.53
N GLU A 31 -13.09 5.07 -0.28
CA GLU A 31 -12.72 6.33 0.34
C GLU A 31 -11.37 6.85 -0.19
N ILE A 32 -11.28 8.17 -0.40
CA ILE A 32 -10.02 8.83 -0.74
C ILE A 32 -9.10 8.83 0.47
N VAL A 33 -7.80 8.67 0.23
CA VAL A 33 -6.78 8.74 1.27
C VAL A 33 -6.66 10.17 1.79
N CYS A 34 -7.04 10.40 3.05
CA CYS A 34 -6.85 11.69 3.73
C CYS A 34 -5.55 11.76 4.54
N TYR A 35 -5.08 10.62 5.06
CA TYR A 35 -3.84 10.50 5.82
C TYR A 35 -2.77 9.82 4.98
N HIS A 36 -1.55 10.35 5.01
CA HIS A 36 -0.43 9.82 4.22
C HIS A 36 0.74 9.44 5.12
N ASN A 37 1.24 8.21 4.96
CA ASN A 37 2.46 7.75 5.61
C ASN A 37 3.46 7.14 4.60
N TRP A 38 3.50 7.66 3.38
CA TRP A 38 4.38 7.17 2.32
C TRP A 38 5.86 7.26 2.67
N ALA A 39 6.62 6.27 2.24
CA ALA A 39 8.08 6.33 2.21
C ALA A 39 8.53 7.38 1.19
N PRO A 40 9.70 8.01 1.35
CA PRO A 40 10.26 8.88 0.32
C PRO A 40 10.25 8.22 -1.06
N GLY A 41 9.79 8.96 -2.08
CA GLY A 41 9.67 8.48 -3.45
C GLY A 41 8.47 7.56 -3.74
N ASN A 42 7.58 7.30 -2.77
CA ASN A 42 6.37 6.51 -2.96
C ASN A 42 5.11 7.39 -2.90
N GLY A 43 4.06 6.97 -3.61
CA GLY A 43 2.69 7.49 -3.47
C GLY A 43 2.44 8.95 -3.87
N THR A 44 3.49 9.68 -4.26
CA THR A 44 3.45 11.11 -4.64
C THR A 44 3.71 11.33 -6.12
N THR A 45 4.45 10.42 -6.75
CA THR A 45 4.70 10.43 -8.20
C THR A 45 3.70 9.55 -8.92
N ARG A 46 3.64 9.69 -10.25
CA ARG A 46 2.78 8.86 -11.09
C ARG A 46 3.20 7.39 -11.01
N GLU A 47 2.24 6.53 -10.66
CA GLU A 47 2.45 5.09 -10.68
C GLU A 47 2.53 4.56 -12.11
N ASN A 48 3.47 3.65 -12.37
CA ASN A 48 3.55 2.96 -13.65
C ASN A 48 2.67 1.71 -13.63
N CYS A 49 1.47 1.84 -14.20
CA CYS A 49 0.52 0.74 -14.32
C CYS A 49 0.49 0.10 -15.71
N SER A 50 1.42 0.44 -16.60
CA SER A 50 1.46 -0.14 -17.95
C SER A 50 1.76 -1.64 -17.93
N LEU A 51 2.49 -2.09 -16.90
CA LEU A 51 2.83 -3.50 -16.71
C LEU A 51 1.82 -4.20 -15.79
N GLU A 52 1.52 -3.59 -14.65
CA GLU A 52 0.66 -4.20 -13.62
C GLU A 52 0.06 -3.13 -12.70
N ASN A 53 -1.12 -3.38 -12.14
CA ASN A 53 -1.71 -2.49 -11.15
C ASN A 53 -0.84 -2.39 -9.90
N ARG A 54 -0.98 -1.24 -9.22
CA ARG A 54 -0.16 -0.88 -8.06
C ARG A 54 -1.00 -0.89 -6.79
N LYS A 55 -0.52 -1.57 -5.76
CA LYS A 55 -1.16 -1.70 -4.45
C LYS A 55 -0.26 -1.12 -3.37
N GLY A 56 -0.86 -0.63 -2.29
CA GLY A 56 -0.15 -0.03 -1.18
C GLY A 56 0.11 -1.05 -0.07
N ALA A 57 1.36 -1.15 0.38
CA ALA A 57 1.77 -1.98 1.49
C ALA A 57 2.47 -1.13 2.56
N VAL A 58 2.48 -1.60 3.80
CA VAL A 58 3.31 -1.05 4.87
C VAL A 58 4.54 -1.93 5.09
N GLN A 59 5.71 -1.32 5.28
CA GLN A 59 6.94 -2.05 5.61
C GLN A 59 6.78 -2.78 6.96
N SER A 60 7.16 -4.06 7.02
CA SER A 60 7.05 -4.85 8.26
C SER A 60 8.07 -4.40 9.30
N GLY A 61 9.29 -4.06 8.86
CA GLY A 61 10.35 -3.45 9.64
C GLY A 61 10.57 -1.95 9.38
N GLY A 62 11.65 -1.41 9.92
CA GLY A 62 12.03 0.00 9.73
C GLY A 62 11.00 0.99 10.28
N ASP A 63 10.80 2.09 9.55
CA ASP A 63 9.90 3.20 9.92
C ASP A 63 8.41 2.90 9.65
N GLN A 64 8.09 1.69 9.16
CA GLN A 64 6.73 1.24 8.85
C GLN A 64 5.98 2.23 7.94
N ARG A 65 6.68 2.71 6.90
CA ARG A 65 6.14 3.61 5.89
C ARG A 65 5.42 2.84 4.79
N TRP A 66 4.54 3.54 4.08
CA TRP A 66 3.80 2.96 2.96
C TRP A 66 4.65 2.95 1.70
N ILE A 67 4.58 1.86 0.95
CA ILE A 67 5.28 1.64 -0.30
C ILE A 67 4.29 1.15 -1.36
N SER A 68 4.60 1.45 -2.61
CA SER A 68 3.85 0.95 -3.77
C SER A 68 4.52 -0.31 -4.31
N LEU A 69 3.76 -1.37 -4.53
CA LEU A 69 4.25 -2.64 -5.07
C LEU A 69 3.30 -3.16 -6.17
N PRO A 70 3.80 -3.96 -7.13
CA PRO A 70 2.96 -4.65 -8.11
C PRO A 70 2.01 -5.63 -7.44
N GLU A 71 0.77 -5.74 -7.93
CA GLU A 71 -0.27 -6.56 -7.26
C GLU A 71 0.04 -8.06 -7.19
N SER A 72 0.88 -8.58 -8.09
CA SER A 72 1.37 -9.96 -8.11
C SER A 72 2.18 -10.36 -6.89
N HIS A 73 2.65 -9.41 -6.08
CA HIS A 73 3.43 -9.72 -4.89
C HIS A 73 2.57 -10.44 -3.84
N LYS A 74 3.04 -11.62 -3.41
CA LYS A 74 2.41 -12.41 -2.34
C LYS A 74 2.92 -11.92 -0.98
N LEU A 75 2.10 -11.13 -0.30
CA LEU A 75 2.40 -10.58 1.04
C LEU A 75 1.36 -11.03 2.07
N ASN A 76 1.71 -10.99 3.35
CA ASN A 76 0.70 -10.94 4.40
C ASN A 76 -0.21 -9.71 4.19
N PHE A 77 -1.41 -9.71 4.76
CA PHE A 77 -2.35 -8.59 4.66
C PHE A 77 -3.03 -8.32 5.99
N ILE A 78 -3.53 -7.10 6.17
CA ILE A 78 -4.36 -6.72 7.31
C ILE A 78 -5.79 -6.52 6.84
N CYS A 79 -6.74 -7.08 7.58
CA CYS A 79 -8.15 -6.77 7.43
C CYS A 79 -8.60 -5.87 8.59
N SER A 80 -9.48 -4.94 8.28
CA SER A 80 -10.31 -4.27 9.28
C SER A 80 -11.77 -4.72 9.12
N ARG A 81 -12.51 -4.75 10.22
CA ARG A 81 -13.97 -4.75 10.20
C ARG A 81 -14.44 -3.41 10.75
N ASN A 82 -15.46 -2.86 10.13
CA ASN A 82 -16.27 -1.80 10.73
C ASN A 82 -17.26 -2.40 11.72
#